data_AF-A0A4T0FK26-F1
#
_entry.id   AF-A0A4T0FK26-F1
#
_cell.length_a   1.000
_cell.length_b   1.000
_cell.length_c   1.000
_cell.angle_alpha   90.00
_cell.angle_beta   90.00
_cell.angle_gamma   90.00
#
_symmetry.space_group_name_H-M   'P 1'
#
loop_
_entity.id
_entity.type
_entity.pdbx_description
1 polymer ?
#
loop_
_entity_poly.entity_id
_entity_poly.type
_entity_poly.pdbx_seq_one_letter_code
_entity_poly.pdbx_strand_id
1 'polypeptide(L)'
;MSFPYYSPSGWLFYPALLSPTQTQLSHPTPNLIPQAVQPVAPPMETSAASTKRKSYHPPSSAKSSYCIWVGNVPADSTVDELFKYFSRQSPHSPRLNLNEYAALPPNCGLLSIHLISKSRCCFANFSSPHALNLAVRDFNGSKFRLGTPRLVVRVRDVHSELSSGVGSQRGRRLHRNWVKWQAENESEDKQQQQQQDSGGGIEEALDSLNISDDIQTRRFSRSSSVSSTTTTSSFLNYHFPVRYFILKSHGFEDLLESVKTASWSTQPHNEYILDKAYRSSQAVVLIFSINRSGGWFGYGRMASSISNGTFSIEWSKVQFLPFSYTKLRNPFNGNREVKVSRDGTEVEPDIGKQLTEIWDTAPIQDT
;
A
#
# COMPACT_ATOMS: atom_id res chain seq x y z
N MET A 1 30.64 7.34 -8.79
CA MET A 1 29.79 7.08 -9.97
C MET A 1 28.56 7.95 -9.85
N SER A 2 28.49 8.99 -10.67
CA SER A 2 27.48 10.04 -10.63
C SER A 2 26.22 9.57 -11.36
N PHE A 3 25.06 9.64 -10.71
CA PHE A 3 23.77 9.38 -11.37
C PHE A 3 23.39 10.61 -12.21
N PRO A 4 23.03 10.47 -13.49
CA PRO A 4 22.84 11.61 -14.40
C PRO A 4 21.52 12.39 -14.20
N TYR A 5 20.85 12.27 -13.05
CA TYR A 5 19.54 12.89 -12.79
C TYR A 5 19.56 13.91 -11.63
N TYR A 6 20.74 14.44 -11.28
CA TYR A 6 20.86 15.50 -10.29
C TYR A 6 21.31 16.79 -10.97
N SER A 7 20.35 17.68 -11.27
CA SER A 7 20.64 19.11 -11.41
C SER A 7 20.40 19.77 -10.04
N PRO A 8 21.37 20.49 -9.46
CA PRO A 8 21.15 21.31 -8.26
C PRO A 8 20.19 22.49 -8.47
N SER A 9 19.72 22.71 -9.71
CA SER A 9 18.92 23.86 -10.12
C SER A 9 17.96 23.47 -11.26
N GLY A 10 16.67 23.31 -10.94
CA GLY A 10 15.58 23.25 -11.94
C GLY A 10 15.28 21.87 -12.52
N TRP A 11 14.00 21.51 -12.47
CA TRP A 11 13.41 20.46 -13.31
C TRP A 11 13.15 21.04 -14.70
N LEU A 12 13.35 20.29 -15.77
CA LEU A 12 12.95 20.76 -17.10
C LEU A 12 11.42 20.85 -17.16
N PHE A 13 10.93 22.06 -17.44
CA PHE A 13 9.54 22.42 -17.70
C PHE A 13 8.87 21.45 -18.69
N TYR A 14 7.69 20.93 -18.33
CA TYR A 14 6.75 20.35 -19.29
C TYR A 14 5.42 21.10 -19.17
N PRO A 15 4.91 21.71 -20.25
CA PRO A 15 3.62 22.38 -20.22
C PRO A 15 2.52 21.36 -19.90
N ALA A 16 1.50 21.83 -19.19
CA ALA A 16 0.35 21.11 -18.69
C ALA A 16 -0.06 19.89 -19.54
N LEU A 17 0.27 18.69 -19.05
CA LEU A 17 -0.37 17.48 -19.53
C LEU A 17 -1.78 17.44 -18.91
N LEU A 18 -2.75 17.91 -19.70
CA LEU A 18 -4.20 17.69 -19.58
C LEU A 18 -4.85 18.19 -18.28
N SER A 19 -5.23 19.47 -18.25
CA SER A 19 -6.40 19.91 -17.49
C SER A 19 -7.63 19.78 -18.40
N PRO A 20 -8.65 18.95 -18.09
CA PRO A 20 -9.86 18.94 -18.88
C PRO A 20 -10.63 20.25 -18.67
N THR A 21 -10.85 20.97 -19.75
CA THR A 21 -11.70 22.16 -19.83
C THR A 21 -13.13 21.80 -19.39
N GLN A 22 -13.63 22.50 -18.37
CA GLN A 22 -15.05 22.51 -18.03
C GLN A 22 -15.86 22.90 -19.27
N THR A 23 -16.73 22.01 -19.75
CA THR A 23 -17.76 22.37 -20.72
C THR A 23 -19.12 22.12 -20.09
N GLN A 24 -19.90 23.19 -20.02
CA GLN A 24 -21.23 23.33 -19.44
C GLN A 24 -22.28 22.39 -20.04
N LEU A 25 -23.28 22.03 -19.23
CA LEU A 25 -24.48 21.29 -19.61
C LEU A 25 -25.33 22.05 -20.65
N SER A 26 -25.82 21.34 -21.67
CA SER A 26 -27.18 21.50 -22.21
C SER A 26 -27.61 20.32 -23.10
N HIS A 27 -28.86 19.88 -22.92
CA HIS A 27 -29.63 18.93 -23.75
C HIS A 27 -30.86 19.68 -24.35
N PRO A 28 -31.72 19.14 -25.26
CA PRO A 28 -31.63 17.95 -26.14
C PRO A 28 -32.09 18.18 -27.63
N THR A 29 -32.11 17.07 -28.40
CA THR A 29 -33.00 16.70 -29.57
C THR A 29 -32.56 17.05 -31.02
N PRO A 30 -33.03 16.32 -32.09
CA PRO A 30 -32.68 14.94 -32.46
C PRO A 30 -32.30 14.73 -33.96
N ASN A 31 -31.90 13.49 -34.29
CA ASN A 31 -31.91 12.83 -35.62
C ASN A 31 -31.00 13.37 -36.74
N LEU A 32 -30.09 12.52 -37.22
CA LEU A 32 -30.08 12.00 -38.60
C LEU A 32 -29.00 10.91 -38.75
N ILE A 33 -29.44 9.70 -39.08
CA ILE A 33 -28.62 8.60 -39.60
C ILE A 33 -28.47 8.81 -41.12
N PRO A 34 -27.28 8.60 -41.71
CA PRO A 34 -27.20 7.53 -42.72
C PRO A 34 -25.94 6.65 -42.65
N GLN A 35 -26.20 5.34 -42.62
CA GLN A 35 -25.55 4.22 -43.33
C GLN A 35 -24.02 3.98 -43.27
N ALA A 36 -23.70 2.94 -42.49
CA ALA A 36 -22.95 1.72 -42.83
C ALA A 36 -21.90 1.75 -43.97
N VAL A 37 -20.63 1.64 -43.58
CA VAL A 37 -19.56 1.01 -44.37
C VAL A 37 -18.96 -0.11 -43.51
N GLN A 38 -19.09 -1.36 -43.96
CA GLN A 38 -18.46 -2.51 -43.31
C GLN A 38 -16.95 -2.55 -43.62
N PRO A 39 -16.09 -2.91 -42.65
CA PRO A 39 -14.76 -3.39 -42.95
C PRO A 39 -14.67 -4.91 -42.91
N VAL A 40 -13.99 -5.40 -43.95
CA VAL A 40 -13.53 -6.76 -44.26
C VAL A 40 -12.82 -7.44 -43.09
N ALA A 41 -13.10 -8.73 -42.89
CA ALA A 41 -12.46 -9.59 -41.89
C ALA A 41 -11.02 -10.00 -42.30
N PRO A 42 -10.04 -10.04 -41.35
CA PRO A 42 -8.81 -10.82 -41.50
C PRO A 42 -8.91 -12.21 -40.82
N PRO A 43 -8.02 -13.14 -41.18
CA PRO A 43 -8.24 -14.59 -41.03
C PRO A 43 -7.98 -15.14 -39.62
N MET A 44 -8.59 -16.29 -39.35
CA MET A 44 -8.33 -17.15 -38.19
C MET A 44 -6.86 -17.60 -38.17
N GLU A 45 -6.13 -17.21 -37.13
CA GLU A 45 -4.96 -17.95 -36.65
C GLU A 45 -5.21 -18.43 -35.22
N THR A 46 -5.21 -19.75 -35.08
CA THR A 46 -5.21 -20.48 -33.82
C THR A 46 -3.84 -20.35 -33.15
N SER A 47 -3.71 -19.61 -32.05
CA SER A 47 -2.88 -20.03 -30.92
C SER A 47 -3.24 -19.26 -29.65
N ALA A 48 -3.49 -20.00 -28.57
CA ALA A 48 -3.68 -19.47 -27.24
C ALA A 48 -2.35 -18.89 -26.73
N ALA A 49 -2.09 -17.62 -27.02
CA ALA A 49 -0.97 -16.88 -26.46
C ALA A 49 -1.42 -16.17 -25.17
N SER A 50 -1.13 -16.78 -24.02
CA SER A 50 -1.21 -16.11 -22.72
C SER A 50 -0.40 -14.82 -22.79
N THR A 51 -1.04 -13.66 -22.63
CA THR A 51 -0.35 -12.36 -22.62
C THR A 51 0.57 -12.30 -21.38
N LYS A 52 1.84 -12.66 -21.56
CA LYS A 52 2.87 -12.57 -20.52
C LYS A 52 3.10 -11.10 -20.17
N ARG A 53 3.06 -10.82 -18.87
CA ARG A 53 3.38 -9.54 -18.22
C ARG A 53 4.69 -8.96 -18.79
N LYS A 54 4.69 -7.71 -19.26
CA LYS A 54 5.88 -7.04 -19.81
C LYS A 54 6.96 -6.86 -18.73
N SER A 55 8.22 -7.04 -19.13
CA SER A 55 9.42 -7.24 -18.29
C SER A 55 10.11 -5.95 -17.76
N TYR A 56 9.47 -4.77 -17.85
CA TYR A 56 10.16 -3.49 -17.54
C TYR A 56 9.80 -2.85 -16.20
N HIS A 57 8.93 -3.46 -15.41
CA HIS A 57 9.00 -3.23 -13.97
C HIS A 57 10.16 -4.06 -13.44
N PRO A 58 11.09 -3.51 -12.63
CA PRO A 58 11.92 -4.39 -11.81
C PRO A 58 10.92 -5.30 -11.08
N PRO A 59 11.06 -6.64 -11.13
CA PRO A 59 10.14 -7.51 -10.43
C PRO A 59 10.09 -6.97 -9.02
N SER A 60 8.93 -6.42 -8.59
CA SER A 60 8.71 -5.90 -7.25
C SER A 60 9.32 -6.95 -6.36
N SER A 61 10.53 -6.70 -5.82
CA SER A 61 11.49 -7.72 -5.40
C SER A 61 10.69 -8.92 -4.97
N ALA A 62 10.51 -9.93 -5.85
CA ALA A 62 9.46 -10.91 -5.66
C ALA A 62 9.77 -11.53 -4.32
N LYS A 63 9.09 -11.05 -3.26
CA LYS A 63 9.42 -11.40 -1.90
C LYS A 63 9.00 -12.84 -1.90
N SER A 64 9.97 -13.74 -1.97
CA SER A 64 9.66 -15.15 -2.02
C SER A 64 8.74 -15.40 -0.84
N SER A 65 7.67 -16.16 -1.05
CA SER A 65 6.79 -16.60 0.04
C SER A 65 7.59 -17.27 1.17
N TYR A 66 8.82 -17.70 0.85
CA TYR A 66 9.84 -18.19 1.76
C TYR A 66 10.78 -17.06 2.17
N CYS A 67 10.43 -16.32 3.22
CA CYS A 67 11.26 -15.27 3.80
C CYS A 67 11.43 -15.48 5.31
N ILE A 68 12.62 -15.17 5.84
CA ILE A 68 12.86 -15.11 7.29
C ILE A 68 13.11 -13.67 7.73
N TRP A 69 12.65 -13.33 8.92
CA TRP A 69 13.05 -12.12 9.64
C TRP A 69 14.21 -12.47 10.58
N VAL A 70 15.26 -11.64 10.53
CA VAL A 70 16.45 -11.77 11.38
C VAL A 70 16.57 -10.51 12.23
N GLY A 71 16.46 -10.65 13.55
CA GLY A 71 16.71 -9.60 14.53
C GLY A 71 18.11 -9.67 15.14
N ASN A 72 18.45 -8.65 15.92
CA ASN A 72 19.75 -8.48 16.59
C ASN A 72 20.93 -8.36 15.62
N VAL A 73 20.70 -7.88 14.40
CA VAL A 73 21.76 -7.64 13.42
C VAL A 73 22.65 -6.47 13.90
N PRO A 74 24.00 -6.60 13.85
CA PRO A 74 24.89 -5.49 14.16
C PRO A 74 24.65 -4.26 13.27
N ALA A 75 24.74 -3.06 13.85
CA ALA A 75 24.35 -1.82 13.17
C ALA A 75 25.23 -1.48 11.95
N ASP A 76 26.47 -1.96 11.97
CA ASP A 76 27.51 -1.84 10.96
C ASP A 76 27.59 -3.06 10.02
N SER A 77 26.59 -3.94 10.04
CA SER A 77 26.54 -5.08 9.11
C SER A 77 26.31 -4.60 7.67
N THR A 78 26.95 -5.26 6.71
CA THR A 78 26.70 -5.04 5.28
C THR A 78 25.83 -6.15 4.69
N VAL A 79 25.19 -5.86 3.55
CA VAL A 79 24.38 -6.86 2.83
C VAL A 79 25.25 -8.05 2.40
N ASP A 80 26.47 -7.80 1.91
CA ASP A 80 27.39 -8.84 1.43
C ASP A 80 27.84 -9.78 2.56
N GLU A 81 28.15 -9.23 3.73
CA GLU A 81 28.55 -10.01 4.89
C GLU A 81 27.41 -10.90 5.38
N LEU A 82 26.20 -10.35 5.46
CA LEU A 82 25.01 -11.12 5.79
C LEU A 82 24.74 -12.19 4.73
N PHE A 83 24.90 -11.86 3.44
CA PHE A 83 24.65 -12.80 2.36
C PHE A 83 25.61 -13.98 2.44
N LYS A 84 26.90 -13.71 2.65
CA LYS A 84 27.92 -14.73 2.88
C LYS A 84 27.61 -15.60 4.10
N TYR A 85 27.13 -14.98 5.19
CA TYR A 85 26.79 -15.71 6.41
C TYR A 85 25.57 -16.61 6.27
N PHE A 86 24.51 -16.17 5.60
CA PHE A 86 23.29 -16.95 5.40
C PHE A 86 23.39 -17.96 4.24
N SER A 87 24.36 -17.79 3.35
CA SER A 87 24.65 -18.74 2.27
C SER A 87 25.54 -19.91 2.72
N ARG A 88 26.10 -19.84 3.94
CA ARG A 88 26.96 -20.90 4.49
C ARG A 88 26.13 -22.05 5.03
N GLN A 89 26.72 -23.23 5.06
CA GLN A 89 26.16 -24.35 5.78
C GLN A 89 26.57 -24.31 7.26
N SER A 90 25.62 -24.62 8.15
CA SER A 90 25.93 -24.64 9.58
C SER A 90 26.79 -25.85 9.94
N PRO A 91 27.95 -25.64 10.60
CA PRO A 91 28.78 -26.74 11.09
C PRO A 91 28.16 -27.48 12.30
N HIS A 92 27.03 -27.02 12.85
CA HIS A 92 26.38 -27.58 14.05
C HIS A 92 25.06 -28.32 13.75
N SER A 93 24.64 -28.41 12.48
CA SER A 93 23.55 -29.32 12.12
C SER A 93 24.05 -30.76 12.14
N PRO A 94 23.26 -31.76 12.59
CA PRO A 94 23.53 -33.16 12.22
C PRO A 94 23.76 -33.19 10.71
N ARG A 95 24.86 -33.83 10.29
CA ARG A 95 25.29 -33.86 8.89
C ARG A 95 24.08 -34.23 8.04
N LEU A 96 23.63 -33.30 7.19
CA LEU A 96 22.67 -33.62 6.14
C LEU A 96 23.20 -34.85 5.42
N ASN A 97 22.32 -35.82 5.12
CA ASN A 97 22.77 -36.98 4.36
C ASN A 97 23.19 -36.53 2.94
N LEU A 98 23.96 -37.37 2.26
CA LEU A 98 24.54 -37.02 0.95
C LEU A 98 23.48 -36.60 -0.09
N ASN A 99 22.26 -37.15 0.01
CA ASN A 99 21.14 -36.84 -0.88
C ASN A 99 20.52 -35.47 -0.58
N GLU A 100 20.39 -35.10 0.69
CA GLU A 100 19.95 -33.77 1.12
C GLU A 100 20.94 -32.69 0.70
N TYR A 101 22.24 -33.02 0.70
CA TYR A 101 23.31 -32.13 0.28
C TYR A 101 23.31 -31.90 -1.24
N ALA A 102 23.11 -32.96 -2.02
CA ALA A 102 23.01 -32.88 -3.48
C ALA A 102 21.76 -32.12 -3.96
N ALA A 103 20.73 -32.02 -3.11
CA ALA A 103 19.47 -31.32 -3.40
C ALA A 103 19.48 -29.82 -3.04
N LEU A 104 20.53 -29.30 -2.38
CA LEU A 104 20.57 -27.89 -2.00
C LEU A 104 20.82 -26.99 -3.22
N PRO A 105 19.98 -25.96 -3.44
CA PRO A 105 20.24 -24.97 -4.48
C PRO A 105 21.54 -24.20 -4.20
N PRO A 106 22.09 -23.50 -5.22
CA PRO A 106 23.20 -22.57 -5.01
C PRO A 106 22.95 -21.64 -3.82
N ASN A 107 24.00 -21.31 -3.06
CA ASN A 107 23.92 -20.46 -1.85
C ASN A 107 22.94 -20.98 -0.78
N CYS A 108 22.75 -22.31 -0.69
CA CYS A 108 21.75 -22.94 0.18
C CYS A 108 20.32 -22.43 -0.08
N GLY A 109 20.04 -21.97 -1.31
CA GLY A 109 18.75 -21.41 -1.70
C GLY A 109 18.51 -19.95 -1.32
N LEU A 110 19.51 -19.22 -0.80
CA LEU A 110 19.38 -17.79 -0.53
C LEU A 110 19.33 -16.97 -1.83
N LEU A 111 18.30 -16.13 -1.97
CA LEU A 111 18.05 -15.27 -3.14
C LEU A 111 18.49 -13.83 -2.92
N SER A 112 18.15 -13.25 -1.77
CA SER A 112 18.46 -11.84 -1.48
C SER A 112 18.37 -11.53 0.01
N ILE A 113 19.07 -10.47 0.41
CA ILE A 113 18.99 -9.90 1.76
C ILE A 113 18.56 -8.44 1.67
N HIS A 114 17.56 -8.08 2.48
CA HIS A 114 17.12 -6.71 2.69
C HIS A 114 17.46 -6.27 4.11
N LEU A 115 18.52 -5.49 4.26
CA LEU A 115 18.97 -4.96 5.54
C LEU A 115 18.20 -3.69 5.92
N ILE A 116 17.71 -3.64 7.15
CA ILE A 116 17.09 -2.46 7.76
C ILE A 116 17.93 -2.05 8.95
N SER A 117 19.00 -1.30 8.69
CA SER A 117 19.99 -0.91 9.70
C SER A 117 19.37 -0.16 10.88
N LYS A 118 18.37 0.70 10.64
CA LYS A 118 17.69 1.50 11.69
C LYS A 118 17.03 0.62 12.77
N SER A 119 16.45 -0.51 12.38
CA SER A 119 15.80 -1.45 13.30
C SER A 119 16.65 -2.68 13.61
N ARG A 120 17.94 -2.67 13.21
CA ARG A 120 18.89 -3.76 13.46
C ARG A 120 18.34 -5.13 13.09
N CYS A 121 17.71 -5.19 11.91
CA CYS A 121 17.13 -6.41 11.40
C CYS A 121 17.36 -6.54 9.89
N CYS A 122 17.26 -7.75 9.36
CA CYS A 122 17.23 -7.99 7.93
C CYS A 122 16.18 -9.03 7.57
N PHE A 123 15.79 -9.03 6.30
CA PHE A 123 14.98 -10.08 5.70
C PHE A 123 15.83 -10.87 4.73
N ALA A 124 15.83 -12.20 4.86
CA ALA A 124 16.49 -13.09 3.91
C ALA A 124 15.44 -13.90 3.16
N ASN A 125 15.50 -13.85 1.83
CA ASN A 125 14.57 -14.50 0.90
C ASN A 125 15.18 -15.80 0.37
N PHE A 126 14.40 -16.87 0.32
CA PHE A 126 14.84 -18.20 -0.12
C PHE A 126 14.04 -18.71 -1.31
N SER A 127 14.65 -19.57 -2.11
CA SER A 127 14.02 -20.19 -3.29
C SER A 127 13.01 -21.28 -2.93
N SER A 128 13.11 -21.89 -1.75
CA SER A 128 12.25 -23.00 -1.35
C SER A 128 11.90 -22.96 0.15
N PRO A 129 10.76 -23.58 0.56
CA PRO A 129 10.39 -23.67 1.96
C PRO A 129 11.37 -24.57 2.74
N HIS A 130 11.98 -25.56 2.07
CA HIS A 130 13.00 -26.42 2.66
C HIS A 130 14.25 -25.61 3.06
N ALA A 131 14.78 -24.78 2.14
CA ALA A 131 15.91 -23.91 2.41
C ALA A 131 15.64 -22.92 3.56
N LEU A 132 14.43 -22.35 3.59
CA LEU A 132 14.00 -21.48 4.68
C LEU A 132 13.99 -22.20 6.04
N ASN A 133 13.42 -23.40 6.12
CA ASN A 133 13.34 -24.16 7.37
C ASN A 133 14.73 -24.54 7.89
N LEU A 134 15.64 -24.93 6.99
CA LEU A 134 17.04 -25.18 7.34
C LEU A 134 17.69 -23.89 7.89
N ALA A 135 17.50 -22.75 7.24
CA ALA A 135 18.05 -21.48 7.69
C ALA A 135 17.53 -21.07 9.08
N VAL A 136 16.24 -21.25 9.38
CA VAL A 136 15.70 -20.97 10.72
C VAL A 136 16.33 -21.88 11.77
N ARG A 137 16.43 -23.18 11.49
CA ARG A 137 17.06 -24.14 12.41
C ARG A 137 18.53 -23.80 12.66
N ASP A 138 19.26 -23.44 11.60
CA ASP A 138 20.72 -23.32 11.62
C ASP A 138 21.21 -21.98 12.17
N PHE A 139 20.45 -20.90 11.96
CA PHE A 139 20.87 -19.54 12.31
C PHE A 139 20.09 -18.93 13.48
N ASN A 140 18.97 -19.50 13.91
CA ASN A 140 18.31 -19.00 15.11
C ASN A 140 19.19 -19.24 16.34
N GLY A 141 19.47 -18.17 17.09
CA GLY A 141 20.36 -18.23 18.23
C GLY A 141 21.86 -18.27 17.86
N SER A 142 22.23 -18.22 16.58
CA SER A 142 23.63 -18.21 16.16
C SER A 142 24.29 -16.86 16.44
N LYS A 143 25.62 -16.85 16.57
CA LYS A 143 26.40 -15.61 16.65
C LYS A 143 26.88 -15.23 15.26
N PHE A 144 26.47 -14.05 14.80
CA PHE A 144 26.91 -13.51 13.51
C PHE A 144 28.40 -13.17 13.54
N ARG A 145 28.81 -12.39 14.54
CA ARG A 145 30.21 -12.09 14.86
C ARG A 145 30.51 -12.44 16.31
N LEU A 146 31.80 -12.57 16.63
CA LEU A 146 32.26 -12.67 18.01
C LEU A 146 31.88 -11.38 18.77
N GLY A 147 31.39 -11.52 19.99
CA GLY A 147 30.99 -10.39 20.84
C GLY A 147 29.61 -9.78 20.56
N THR A 148 28.89 -10.22 19.52
CA THR A 148 27.54 -9.70 19.24
C THR A 148 26.45 -10.53 19.93
N PRO A 149 25.27 -9.95 20.19
CA PRO A 149 24.10 -10.72 20.61
C PRO A 149 23.78 -11.86 19.63
N ARG A 150 23.12 -12.90 20.13
CA ARG A 150 22.63 -13.99 19.28
C ARG A 150 21.52 -13.47 18.36
N LEU A 151 21.57 -13.91 17.11
CA LEU A 151 20.53 -13.60 16.13
C LEU A 151 19.20 -14.21 16.57
N VAL A 152 18.11 -13.50 16.32
CA VAL A 152 16.76 -14.04 16.44
C VAL A 152 16.24 -14.26 15.05
N VAL A 153 16.04 -15.51 14.65
CA VAL A 153 15.58 -15.85 13.30
C VAL A 153 14.18 -16.45 13.40
N ARG A 154 13.24 -15.88 12.66
CA ARG A 154 11.84 -16.32 12.64
C ARG A 154 11.36 -16.41 11.19
N VAL A 155 10.53 -17.41 10.91
CA VAL A 155 9.78 -17.45 9.65
C VAL A 155 8.94 -16.19 9.56
N ARG A 156 8.99 -15.49 8.43
CA ARG A 156 8.11 -14.38 8.15
C ARG A 156 6.75 -14.95 7.76
N ASP A 157 5.79 -14.84 8.66
CA ASP A 157 4.40 -15.20 8.38
C ASP A 157 3.81 -14.27 7.32
N VAL A 158 3.17 -14.84 6.30
CA VAL A 158 2.44 -14.11 5.24
C VAL A 158 1.29 -13.30 5.86
N HIS A 159 0.66 -13.79 6.93
CA HIS A 159 -0.35 -13.02 7.67
C HIS A 159 0.25 -11.87 8.48
N SER A 160 1.51 -11.97 8.90
CA SER A 160 2.23 -10.85 9.51
C SER A 160 2.57 -9.75 8.49
N GLU A 161 2.73 -10.07 7.21
CA GLU A 161 2.85 -9.06 6.15
C GLU A 161 1.52 -8.30 5.95
N LEU A 162 0.39 -9.00 6.05
CA LEU A 162 -0.94 -8.39 6.03
C LEU A 162 -1.20 -7.50 7.25
N SER A 163 -0.46 -7.64 8.36
CA SER A 163 -0.65 -6.83 9.59
C SER A 163 0.49 -5.85 9.89
N SER A 164 1.60 -5.87 9.15
CA SER A 164 2.76 -4.99 9.35
C SER A 164 2.89 -3.90 8.28
N GLY A 165 3.39 -2.72 8.64
CA GLY A 165 3.49 -1.59 7.72
C GLY A 165 2.13 -1.02 7.36
N VAL A 166 1.79 -0.95 6.07
CA VAL A 166 0.43 -0.59 5.62
C VAL A 166 -0.59 -1.65 6.02
N GLY A 167 -0.16 -2.88 6.29
CA GLY A 167 -1.01 -3.96 6.77
C GLY A 167 -1.76 -3.65 8.07
N SER A 168 -1.18 -2.84 8.96
CA SER A 168 -1.89 -2.42 10.18
C SER A 168 -3.09 -1.53 9.88
N GLN A 169 -3.02 -0.74 8.79
CA GLN A 169 -4.16 0.05 8.30
C GLN A 169 -5.26 -0.85 7.71
N ARG A 170 -4.87 -2.04 7.23
CA ARG A 170 -5.78 -3.06 6.67
C ARG A 170 -6.45 -3.89 7.77
N GLY A 171 -6.13 -3.60 9.05
CA GLY A 171 -6.68 -4.26 10.21
C GLY A 171 -8.20 -4.27 10.17
N ARG A 172 -8.78 -5.43 10.49
CA ARG A 172 -10.24 -5.58 10.63
C ARG A 172 -10.71 -4.54 11.63
N ARG A 173 -11.54 -3.59 11.16
CA ARG A 173 -12.21 -2.50 11.92
C ARG A 173 -11.58 -1.09 11.86
N LEU A 174 -10.57 -0.79 11.03
CA LEU A 174 -10.08 0.61 10.87
C LEU A 174 -11.23 1.61 10.67
N HIS A 175 -12.06 1.40 9.64
CA HIS A 175 -13.19 2.26 9.31
C HIS A 175 -14.26 2.32 10.40
N ARG A 176 -14.54 1.21 11.11
CA ARG A 176 -15.54 1.20 12.19
C ARG A 176 -15.05 1.91 13.45
N ASN A 177 -13.80 1.66 13.81
CA ASN A 177 -13.18 2.30 14.97
C ASN A 177 -13.07 3.80 14.74
N TRP A 178 -12.75 4.24 13.50
CA TRP A 178 -12.74 5.64 13.14
C TRP A 178 -14.11 6.30 13.28
N VAL A 179 -15.15 5.72 12.70
CA VAL A 179 -16.52 6.25 12.80
C VAL A 179 -16.98 6.30 14.27
N LYS A 180 -16.66 5.28 15.06
CA LYS A 180 -16.96 5.27 16.50
C LYS A 180 -16.22 6.40 17.24
N TRP A 181 -14.93 6.57 16.98
CA TRP A 181 -14.11 7.63 17.58
C TRP A 181 -14.61 9.04 17.18
N GLN A 182 -15.03 9.23 15.93
CA GLN A 182 -15.65 10.48 15.49
C GLN A 182 -16.95 10.77 16.27
N ALA A 183 -17.83 9.77 16.40
CA ALA A 183 -19.07 9.94 17.15
C ALA A 183 -18.86 10.23 18.64
N GLU A 184 -17.82 9.64 19.26
CA GLU A 184 -17.44 9.92 20.65
C GLU A 184 -16.95 11.36 20.82
N ASN A 185 -16.04 11.84 19.96
CA ASN A 185 -15.55 13.22 20.03
C ASN A 185 -16.65 14.26 19.74
N GLU A 186 -17.53 14.01 18.77
CA GLU A 186 -18.66 14.90 18.49
C GLU A 186 -19.61 15.00 19.69
N SER A 187 -19.71 13.93 20.48
CA SER A 187 -20.52 13.91 21.71
C SER A 187 -19.83 14.70 22.83
N GLU A 188 -18.50 14.58 22.96
CA GLU A 188 -17.71 15.35 23.92
C GLU A 188 -17.71 16.85 23.61
N ASP A 189 -17.57 17.25 22.33
CA ASP A 189 -17.63 18.65 21.91
C ASP A 189 -19.00 19.28 22.18
N LYS A 190 -20.09 18.53 21.97
CA LYS A 190 -21.46 18.96 22.31
C LYS A 190 -21.67 19.11 23.81
N GLN A 191 -21.09 18.22 24.63
CA GLN A 191 -21.14 18.32 26.09
C GLN A 191 -20.31 19.51 26.62
N GLN A 192 -19.17 19.81 26.00
CA GLN A 192 -18.35 20.98 26.37
C GLN A 192 -18.98 22.31 25.93
N GLN A 193 -19.68 22.34 24.79
CA GLN A 193 -20.44 23.53 24.36
C GLN A 193 -21.67 23.78 25.25
N GLN A 194 -22.37 22.74 25.71
CA GLN A 194 -23.49 22.90 26.66
C GLN A 194 -23.06 23.37 28.05
N GLN A 195 -21.82 23.09 28.49
CA GLN A 195 -21.30 23.61 29.77
C GLN A 195 -20.83 25.07 29.71
N GLN A 196 -20.62 25.66 28.52
CA GLN A 196 -20.27 27.07 28.38
C GLN A 196 -21.48 28.01 28.20
N ASP A 197 -22.67 27.49 27.86
CA ASP A 197 -23.84 28.30 27.53
C ASP A 197 -25.02 28.16 28.51
N SER A 198 -24.81 27.61 29.72
CA SER A 198 -25.91 27.41 30.68
C SER A 198 -25.46 27.44 32.14
N GLY A 199 -25.22 28.64 32.66
CA GLY A 199 -25.57 28.94 34.04
C GLY A 199 -27.09 29.00 34.15
N GLY A 200 -27.74 27.89 34.52
CA GLY A 200 -29.14 27.89 34.97
C GLY A 200 -30.01 26.71 34.52
N GLY A 201 -30.13 25.70 35.39
CA GLY A 201 -31.43 25.14 35.75
C GLY A 201 -32.08 24.01 34.92
N ILE A 202 -32.13 22.85 35.56
CA ILE A 202 -33.18 21.80 35.58
C ILE A 202 -33.07 20.65 34.55
N GLU A 203 -33.18 19.45 35.13
CA GLU A 203 -33.16 18.09 34.60
C GLU A 203 -34.30 17.73 33.63
N GLU A 204 -34.19 16.51 33.07
CA GLU A 204 -35.06 15.77 32.14
C GLU A 204 -34.64 15.88 30.66
N ALA A 205 -34.47 14.81 29.86
CA ALA A 205 -34.81 13.39 30.01
C ALA A 205 -33.80 12.55 29.19
N LEU A 206 -33.48 11.35 29.68
CA LEU A 206 -32.62 10.38 28.99
C LEU A 206 -33.48 9.18 28.55
N ASP A 207 -33.80 9.11 27.27
CA ASP A 207 -34.28 7.92 26.55
C ASP A 207 -34.06 8.24 25.05
N SER A 208 -33.50 7.44 24.16
CA SER A 208 -33.25 6.01 24.12
C SER A 208 -32.38 5.73 22.87
N LEU A 209 -31.27 5.00 23.01
CA LEU A 209 -30.70 4.15 21.94
C LEU A 209 -30.07 2.91 22.59
N ASN A 210 -30.94 1.99 22.99
CA ASN A 210 -30.56 0.67 23.45
C ASN A 210 -30.16 -0.16 22.22
N ILE A 211 -28.85 -0.23 21.92
CA ILE A 211 -28.31 -1.28 21.06
C ILE A 211 -27.89 -2.41 21.99
N SER A 212 -28.75 -3.42 22.09
CA SER A 212 -28.53 -4.60 22.92
C SER A 212 -27.23 -5.32 22.53
N ASP A 213 -26.22 -5.24 23.39
CA ASP A 213 -25.07 -6.13 23.42
C ASP A 213 -25.45 -7.37 24.26
N ASP A 214 -25.72 -8.48 23.59
CA ASP A 214 -25.95 -9.77 24.26
C ASP A 214 -24.60 -10.37 24.66
N ILE A 215 -24.13 -10.01 25.86
CA ILE A 215 -23.01 -10.69 26.53
C ILE A 215 -23.54 -11.98 27.16
N GLN A 216 -23.49 -13.08 26.41
CA GLN A 216 -23.41 -14.42 26.99
C GLN A 216 -21.98 -14.93 26.97
N THR A 217 -21.37 -14.89 28.15
CA THR A 217 -20.24 -15.71 28.53
C THR A 217 -20.49 -17.19 28.23
N ARG A 218 -19.86 -17.74 27.18
CA ARG A 218 -19.55 -19.17 27.10
C ARG A 218 -18.09 -19.39 26.73
N ARG A 219 -17.47 -20.22 27.58
CA ARG A 219 -16.09 -20.68 27.56
C ARG A 219 -15.75 -21.39 26.23
N PHE A 220 -14.53 -21.14 25.77
CA PHE A 220 -13.71 -21.90 24.82
C PHE A 220 -14.41 -22.93 23.92
N SER A 221 -14.42 -22.61 22.62
CA SER A 221 -14.16 -23.59 21.56
C SER A 221 -13.28 -22.91 20.52
N ARG A 222 -12.01 -23.33 20.45
CA ARG A 222 -11.08 -22.97 19.39
C ARG A 222 -11.58 -23.59 18.08
N SER A 223 -12.44 -22.88 17.38
CA SER A 223 -12.72 -23.10 15.96
C SER A 223 -12.35 -21.82 15.23
N SER A 224 -11.19 -21.83 14.59
CA SER A 224 -10.68 -20.73 13.78
C SER A 224 -11.42 -20.67 12.44
N SER A 225 -12.70 -20.34 12.46
CA SER A 225 -13.38 -19.82 11.27
C SER A 225 -13.01 -18.34 11.16
N VAL A 226 -11.99 -18.07 10.36
CA VAL A 226 -11.53 -16.73 9.97
C VAL A 226 -12.69 -15.98 9.31
N SER A 227 -13.51 -15.31 10.11
CA SER A 227 -14.59 -14.45 9.58
C SER A 227 -13.94 -13.19 8.99
N SER A 228 -13.82 -13.17 7.67
CA SER A 228 -13.24 -12.11 6.85
C SER A 228 -14.15 -10.89 6.67
N THR A 229 -15.24 -10.80 7.43
CA THR A 229 -16.30 -9.80 7.26
C THR A 229 -16.51 -9.03 8.55
N THR A 230 -16.27 -7.71 8.54
CA THR A 230 -16.83 -6.84 9.60
C THR A 230 -17.16 -5.42 9.13
N THR A 231 -16.71 -4.99 7.96
CA THR A 231 -17.27 -3.81 7.26
C THR A 231 -18.05 -4.27 6.03
N THR A 232 -19.37 -4.03 6.03
CA THR A 232 -20.21 -4.27 4.85
C THR A 232 -19.91 -3.23 3.77
N SER A 233 -20.15 -3.56 2.51
CA SER A 233 -20.02 -2.59 1.40
C SER A 233 -20.91 -1.37 1.62
N SER A 234 -22.12 -1.56 2.15
CA SER A 234 -23.05 -0.47 2.49
C SER A 234 -22.48 0.49 3.54
N PHE A 235 -21.84 -0.03 4.59
CA PHE A 235 -21.20 0.78 5.64
C PHE A 235 -20.07 1.64 5.05
N LEU A 236 -19.22 1.05 4.22
CA LEU A 236 -18.11 1.76 3.59
C LEU A 236 -18.61 2.82 2.61
N ASN A 237 -19.63 2.51 1.81
CA ASN A 237 -20.17 3.46 0.85
C ASN A 237 -20.83 4.68 1.51
N TYR A 238 -21.46 4.46 2.67
CA TYR A 238 -22.11 5.53 3.43
C TYR A 238 -21.12 6.43 4.17
N HIS A 239 -20.19 5.84 4.94
CA HIS A 239 -19.25 6.63 5.76
C HIS A 239 -17.98 7.06 5.01
N PHE A 240 -17.62 6.36 3.94
CA PHE A 240 -16.40 6.60 3.16
C PHE A 240 -16.71 6.63 1.66
N PRO A 241 -17.55 7.58 1.20
CA PRO A 241 -17.95 7.68 -0.21
C PRO A 241 -16.75 7.96 -1.13
N VAL A 242 -15.75 8.69 -0.65
CA VAL A 242 -14.47 8.89 -1.34
C VAL A 242 -13.35 8.32 -0.48
N ARG A 243 -12.49 7.49 -1.08
CA ARG A 243 -11.32 6.91 -0.39
C ARG A 243 -10.04 7.30 -1.11
N TYR A 244 -9.01 7.59 -0.33
CA TYR A 244 -7.74 8.12 -0.83
C TYR A 244 -6.61 7.12 -0.56
N PHE A 245 -5.78 6.86 -1.56
CA PHE A 245 -4.62 5.97 -1.43
C PHE A 245 -3.35 6.62 -1.97
N ILE A 246 -2.25 6.47 -1.24
CA ILE A 246 -0.92 6.83 -1.72
C ILE A 246 -0.34 5.67 -2.52
N LEU A 247 0.05 5.93 -3.77
CA LEU A 247 0.81 5.00 -4.61
C LEU A 247 2.22 5.53 -4.86
N LYS A 248 3.20 4.63 -4.72
CA LYS A 248 4.63 4.97 -4.76
C LYS A 248 5.29 4.32 -5.97
N SER A 249 5.77 5.15 -6.89
CA SER A 249 6.54 4.70 -8.05
C SER A 249 8.03 4.55 -7.74
N HIS A 250 8.70 3.64 -8.44
CA HIS A 250 10.16 3.52 -8.42
C HIS A 250 10.84 4.52 -9.36
N GLY A 251 10.24 4.77 -10.53
CA GLY A 251 10.76 5.69 -11.54
C GLY A 251 9.76 6.77 -11.93
N PHE A 252 10.26 7.79 -12.62
CA PHE A 252 9.45 8.82 -13.25
C PHE A 252 8.78 8.27 -14.53
N GLU A 253 9.46 7.34 -15.19
CA GLU A 253 9.06 6.70 -16.44
C GLU A 253 7.72 5.97 -16.29
N ASP A 254 7.53 5.22 -15.20
CA ASP A 254 6.29 4.52 -14.88
C ASP A 254 5.09 5.50 -14.81
N LEU A 255 5.31 6.69 -14.22
CA LEU A 255 4.28 7.70 -14.06
C LEU A 255 3.97 8.40 -15.38
N LEU A 256 4.99 8.70 -16.19
CA LEU A 256 4.78 9.23 -17.54
C LEU A 256 4.00 8.27 -18.42
N GLU A 257 4.33 6.97 -18.38
CA GLU A 257 3.60 5.96 -19.14
C GLU A 257 2.15 5.83 -18.64
N SER A 258 1.94 5.94 -17.33
CA SER A 258 0.59 5.96 -16.75
C SER A 258 -0.24 7.15 -17.20
N VAL A 259 0.36 8.34 -17.29
CA VAL A 259 -0.32 9.54 -17.81
C VAL A 259 -0.66 9.37 -19.29
N LYS A 260 0.26 8.84 -20.09
CA LYS A 260 0.04 8.60 -21.53
C LYS A 260 -1.03 7.55 -21.82
N THR A 261 -1.08 6.49 -21.02
CA THR A 261 -1.96 5.33 -21.24
C THR A 261 -3.24 5.35 -20.42
N ALA A 262 -3.38 6.33 -19.51
CA ALA A 262 -4.48 6.38 -18.53
C ALA A 262 -4.64 5.07 -17.76
N SER A 263 -3.54 4.40 -17.43
CA SER A 263 -3.54 3.08 -16.77
C SER A 263 -2.45 2.97 -15.72
N TRP A 264 -2.68 2.12 -14.71
CA TRP A 264 -1.68 1.81 -13.70
C TRP A 264 -1.69 0.32 -13.38
N SER A 265 -0.49 -0.19 -13.08
CA SER A 265 -0.31 -1.56 -12.58
C SER A 265 0.28 -1.49 -11.17
N THR A 266 -0.36 -2.15 -10.22
CA THR A 266 0.08 -2.14 -8.81
C THR A 266 0.72 -3.46 -8.40
N GLN A 267 1.22 -3.53 -7.17
CA GLN A 267 1.77 -4.74 -6.58
C GLN A 267 0.63 -5.68 -6.12
N PRO A 268 0.79 -7.02 -6.19
CA PRO A 268 -0.30 -7.97 -5.89
C PRO A 268 -0.96 -7.78 -4.53
N HIS A 269 -0.21 -7.33 -3.52
CA HIS A 269 -0.77 -7.10 -2.19
C HIS A 269 -1.69 -5.87 -2.12
N ASN A 270 -1.62 -4.94 -3.08
CA ASN A 270 -2.49 -3.76 -3.15
C ASN A 270 -3.75 -4.00 -3.98
N GLU A 271 -3.72 -4.99 -4.89
CA GLU A 271 -4.83 -5.26 -5.81
C GLU A 271 -6.14 -5.49 -5.06
N TYR A 272 -6.16 -6.37 -4.06
CA TYR A 272 -7.37 -6.68 -3.30
C TYR A 272 -7.97 -5.46 -2.58
N ILE A 273 -7.13 -4.61 -1.97
CA ILE A 273 -7.65 -3.47 -1.18
C ILE A 273 -8.17 -2.36 -2.08
N LEU A 274 -7.50 -2.08 -3.20
CA LEU A 274 -7.93 -1.09 -4.17
C LEU A 274 -9.19 -1.55 -4.90
N ASP A 275 -9.26 -2.81 -5.33
CA ASP A 275 -10.45 -3.35 -5.98
C ASP A 275 -11.65 -3.40 -5.01
N LYS A 276 -11.43 -3.79 -3.75
CA LYS A 276 -12.46 -3.69 -2.71
C LYS A 276 -12.91 -2.24 -2.51
N ALA A 277 -12.00 -1.27 -2.47
CA ALA A 277 -12.35 0.14 -2.33
C ALA A 277 -13.18 0.63 -3.51
N TYR A 278 -12.77 0.29 -4.74
CA TYR A 278 -13.50 0.65 -5.95
C TYR A 278 -14.94 0.13 -5.96
N ARG A 279 -15.17 -1.08 -5.43
CA ARG A 279 -16.52 -1.69 -5.36
C ARG A 279 -17.36 -1.24 -4.17
N SER A 280 -16.77 -0.60 -3.16
CA SER A 280 -17.45 -0.29 -1.88
C SER A 280 -17.50 1.20 -1.54
N SER A 281 -17.07 2.06 -2.46
CA SER A 281 -17.10 3.51 -2.34
C SER A 281 -17.54 4.12 -3.68
N GLN A 282 -18.03 5.36 -3.65
CA GLN A 282 -18.44 6.08 -4.86
C GLN A 282 -17.23 6.50 -5.71
N ALA A 283 -16.11 6.83 -5.07
CA ALA A 283 -14.87 7.19 -5.74
C ALA A 283 -13.63 6.70 -4.98
N VAL A 284 -12.59 6.34 -5.74
CA VAL A 284 -11.25 6.05 -5.22
C VAL A 284 -10.27 7.01 -5.88
N VAL A 285 -9.60 7.83 -5.07
CA VAL A 285 -8.59 8.79 -5.50
C VAL A 285 -7.20 8.23 -5.18
N LEU A 286 -6.33 8.26 -6.18
CA LEU A 286 -4.97 7.74 -6.12
C LEU A 286 -4.00 8.92 -6.20
N ILE A 287 -3.15 9.06 -5.19
CA ILE A 287 -2.18 10.14 -5.07
C ILE A 287 -0.79 9.56 -5.28
N PHE A 288 -0.11 10.03 -6.33
CA PHE A 288 1.14 9.47 -6.80
C PHE A 288 2.35 10.26 -6.32
N SER A 289 3.40 9.54 -5.97
CA SER A 289 4.70 10.13 -5.67
C SER A 289 5.82 9.15 -5.99
N ILE A 290 6.97 9.67 -6.39
CA ILE A 290 8.16 8.87 -6.66
C ILE A 290 8.91 8.65 -5.34
N ASN A 291 9.54 7.50 -5.21
CA ASN A 291 10.40 7.24 -4.07
C ASN A 291 11.62 8.17 -4.10
N ARG A 292 11.82 8.93 -3.02
CA ARG A 292 12.95 9.88 -2.84
C ARG A 292 12.92 11.11 -3.76
N SER A 293 11.79 11.48 -4.36
CA SER A 293 11.68 12.73 -5.15
C SER A 293 11.54 14.00 -4.32
N GLY A 294 11.15 13.91 -3.04
CA GLY A 294 10.87 15.08 -2.20
C GLY A 294 9.53 15.77 -2.46
N GLY A 295 8.67 15.19 -3.31
CA GLY A 295 7.34 15.73 -3.58
C GLY A 295 6.36 14.73 -4.20
N TRP A 296 5.13 15.19 -4.35
CA TRP A 296 4.05 14.49 -5.03
C TRP A 296 4.09 14.76 -6.54
N PHE A 297 3.67 13.78 -7.34
CA PHE A 297 3.68 13.87 -8.81
C PHE A 297 2.34 14.34 -9.37
N GLY A 298 1.25 13.81 -8.84
CA GLY A 298 -0.10 14.09 -9.32
C GLY A 298 -1.12 13.21 -8.61
N TYR A 299 -2.39 13.38 -8.95
CA TYR A 299 -3.46 12.51 -8.49
C TYR A 299 -4.53 12.31 -9.57
N GLY A 300 -5.26 11.20 -9.45
CA GLY A 300 -6.35 10.85 -10.36
C GLY A 300 -7.33 9.87 -9.72
N ARG A 301 -8.47 9.67 -10.37
CA ARG A 301 -9.52 8.75 -9.93
C ARG A 301 -9.32 7.38 -10.57
N MET A 302 -9.49 6.31 -9.80
CA MET A 302 -9.57 4.96 -10.35
C MET A 302 -10.84 4.84 -11.19
N ALA A 303 -10.69 4.50 -12.48
CA ALA A 303 -11.77 4.49 -13.47
C ALA A 303 -12.29 3.09 -13.80
N SER A 304 -11.55 2.02 -13.47
CA SER A 304 -11.98 0.64 -13.68
C SER A 304 -11.62 -0.26 -12.50
N SER A 305 -12.28 -1.42 -12.41
CA SER A 305 -11.81 -2.52 -11.55
C SER A 305 -10.45 -3.04 -12.01
N ILE A 306 -9.76 -3.78 -11.14
CA ILE A 306 -8.46 -4.36 -11.46
C ILE A 306 -8.65 -5.65 -12.26
N SER A 307 -7.96 -5.74 -13.41
CA SER A 307 -7.90 -6.94 -14.24
C SER A 307 -6.44 -7.25 -14.57
N ASN A 308 -5.99 -8.47 -14.28
CA ASN A 308 -4.60 -8.91 -14.48
C ASN A 308 -3.54 -7.97 -13.87
N GLY A 309 -3.86 -7.34 -12.73
CA GLY A 309 -2.99 -6.41 -12.02
C GLY A 309 -2.98 -4.97 -12.56
N THR A 310 -3.78 -4.66 -13.58
CA THR A 310 -3.87 -3.34 -14.22
C THR A 310 -5.28 -2.75 -14.09
N PHE A 311 -5.38 -1.43 -14.01
CA PHE A 311 -6.64 -0.68 -14.01
C PHE A 311 -6.49 0.70 -14.64
N SER A 312 -7.60 1.29 -15.09
CA SER A 312 -7.64 2.63 -15.70
C SER A 312 -7.67 3.74 -14.66
N ILE A 313 -7.05 4.87 -14.98
CA ILE A 313 -7.00 6.08 -14.17
C ILE A 313 -7.48 7.28 -14.99
N GLU A 314 -8.39 8.05 -14.41
CA GLU A 314 -8.74 9.38 -14.88
C GLU A 314 -7.90 10.40 -14.12
N TRP A 315 -6.83 10.91 -14.76
CA TRP A 315 -5.95 11.90 -14.14
C TRP A 315 -6.66 13.22 -13.94
N SER A 316 -6.59 13.77 -12.72
CA SER A 316 -7.15 15.08 -12.38
C SER A 316 -6.08 16.15 -12.38
N LYS A 317 -4.90 15.84 -11.84
CA LYS A 317 -3.73 16.71 -11.87
C LYS A 317 -2.44 15.95 -12.07
N VAL A 318 -1.58 16.51 -12.92
CA VAL A 318 -0.19 16.09 -13.12
C VAL A 318 0.69 17.33 -12.95
N GLN A 319 1.12 17.57 -11.71
CA GLN A 319 1.90 18.76 -11.35
C GLN A 319 2.73 18.44 -10.12
N PHE A 320 4.03 18.76 -10.12
CA PHE A 320 4.85 18.50 -8.94
C PHE A 320 4.43 19.37 -7.75
N LEU A 321 4.18 18.74 -6.59
CA LEU A 321 3.88 19.44 -5.34
C LEU A 321 4.94 19.06 -4.28
N PRO A 322 5.83 19.99 -3.90
CA PRO A 322 6.86 19.69 -2.91
C PRO A 322 6.27 19.31 -1.55
N PHE A 323 6.90 18.36 -0.84
CA PHE A 323 6.43 17.92 0.48
C PHE A 323 6.44 19.02 1.55
N SER A 324 7.20 20.11 1.34
CA SER A 324 7.21 21.27 2.23
C SER A 324 5.84 21.95 2.36
N TYR A 325 5.00 21.86 1.32
CA TYR A 325 3.65 22.43 1.30
C TYR A 325 2.61 21.55 1.99
N THR A 326 2.93 20.29 2.28
CA THR A 326 1.93 19.27 2.69
C THR A 326 2.29 18.71 4.07
N LYS A 327 2.27 19.57 5.09
CA LYS A 327 2.51 19.21 6.51
C LYS A 327 1.30 18.53 7.17
N LEU A 328 0.50 17.81 6.38
CA LEU A 328 -0.68 17.08 6.83
C LEU A 328 -0.27 15.78 7.52
N ARG A 329 -1.06 15.35 8.51
CA ARG A 329 -0.85 14.09 9.24
C ARG A 329 -2.03 13.16 9.00
N ASN A 330 -1.75 11.86 8.86
CA ASN A 330 -2.76 10.85 8.54
C ASN A 330 -3.05 9.98 9.78
N PRO A 331 -4.22 10.15 10.43
CA PRO A 331 -4.64 9.32 11.56
C PRO A 331 -4.63 7.82 11.24
N PHE A 332 -4.98 7.44 10.00
CA PHE A 332 -4.99 6.03 9.58
C PHE A 332 -3.59 5.42 9.53
N ASN A 333 -2.52 6.22 9.57
CA ASN A 333 -1.13 5.78 9.48
C ASN A 333 -0.33 6.08 10.76
N GLY A 334 -0.99 6.00 11.93
CA GLY A 334 -0.38 6.31 13.23
C GLY A 334 -0.06 7.80 13.39
N ASN A 335 -0.90 8.65 12.80
CA ASN A 335 -0.78 10.12 12.81
C ASN A 335 0.58 10.66 12.33
N ARG A 336 1.25 9.90 11.46
CA ARG A 336 2.48 10.32 10.77
C ARG A 336 2.14 11.32 9.66
N GLU A 337 3.11 12.15 9.27
CA GLU A 337 2.96 13.01 8.10
C GLU A 337 2.59 12.18 6.85
N VAL A 338 1.71 12.70 6.00
CA VAL A 338 1.21 11.96 4.83
C VAL A 338 2.34 11.55 3.89
N LYS A 339 3.40 12.35 3.77
CA LYS A 339 4.62 12.01 2.99
C LYS A 339 5.34 10.76 3.50
N VAL A 340 5.14 10.38 4.77
CA VAL A 340 5.70 9.18 5.41
C VAL A 340 4.74 8.00 5.19
N SER A 341 4.47 7.71 3.92
CA SER A 341 3.57 6.65 3.48
C SER A 341 4.31 5.63 2.62
N ARG A 342 3.90 4.36 2.71
CA ARG A 342 4.35 3.30 1.79
C ARG A 342 3.36 3.18 0.62
N ASP A 343 3.73 2.38 -0.36
CA ASP A 343 2.81 2.03 -1.46
C ASP A 343 1.53 1.38 -0.90
N GLY A 344 0.37 1.83 -1.37
CA GLY A 344 -0.95 1.35 -0.93
C GLY A 344 -1.38 1.82 0.46
N THR A 345 -0.81 2.93 0.97
CA THR A 345 -1.25 3.53 2.24
C THR A 345 -2.61 4.19 2.05
N GLU A 346 -3.60 3.84 2.88
CA GLU A 346 -4.90 4.53 2.90
C GLU A 346 -4.79 5.83 3.71
N VAL A 347 -5.42 6.89 3.20
CA VAL A 347 -5.46 8.22 3.80
C VAL A 347 -6.88 8.50 4.28
N GLU A 348 -6.98 9.07 5.48
CA GLU A 348 -8.23 9.56 6.03
C GLU A 348 -8.90 10.56 5.06
N PRO A 349 -10.23 10.46 4.82
CA PRO A 349 -10.93 11.26 3.81
C PRO A 349 -10.68 12.78 3.86
N ASP A 350 -10.79 13.41 5.03
CA ASP A 350 -10.61 14.87 5.15
C ASP A 350 -9.15 15.26 4.86
N ILE A 351 -8.19 14.48 5.35
CA ILE A 351 -6.77 14.67 5.05
C ILE A 351 -6.47 14.45 3.57
N GLY A 352 -7.09 13.46 2.94
CA GLY A 352 -6.97 13.18 1.51
C GLY A 352 -7.51 14.34 0.67
N LYS A 353 -8.67 14.88 1.06
CA LYS A 353 -9.30 16.04 0.43
C LYS A 353 -8.44 17.29 0.57
N GLN A 354 -7.97 17.60 1.78
CA GLN A 354 -7.07 18.73 2.02
C GLN A 354 -5.79 18.62 1.18
N LEU A 355 -5.22 17.42 1.04
CA LEU A 355 -4.04 17.21 0.21
C LEU A 355 -4.31 17.55 -1.28
N THR A 356 -5.48 17.17 -1.80
CA THR A 356 -5.87 17.53 -3.17
C THR A 356 -6.17 19.02 -3.34
N GLU A 357 -6.77 19.67 -2.33
CA GLU A 357 -7.06 21.13 -2.32
C GLU A 357 -5.77 21.98 -2.25
N ILE A 358 -4.73 21.51 -1.54
CA ILE A 358 -3.41 22.17 -1.54
C ILE A 358 -2.85 22.23 -2.97
N TRP A 359 -3.13 21.23 -3.80
CA TRP A 359 -2.71 21.23 -5.20
C TRP A 359 -3.42 22.27 -6.06
N ASP A 360 -4.60 22.74 -5.65
CA ASP A 360 -5.34 23.82 -6.32
C ASP A 360 -4.81 25.19 -5.97
N THR A 361 -4.19 25.33 -4.80
CA THR A 361 -3.66 26.58 -4.28
C THR A 361 -2.15 26.70 -4.41
N ALA A 362 -1.45 25.59 -4.67
CA ALA A 362 -0.01 25.59 -4.80
C ALA A 362 0.46 26.40 -6.02
N PRO A 363 1.44 27.30 -5.85
CA PRO A 363 1.99 28.05 -6.97
C PRO A 363 2.60 27.08 -7.98
N ILE A 364 2.29 27.30 -9.26
CA ILE A 364 2.99 26.63 -10.36
C ILE A 364 4.44 27.10 -10.28
N GLN A 365 5.37 26.20 -9.94
CA GLN A 365 6.78 26.53 -9.95
C GLN A 365 7.26 26.56 -11.41
N ASP A 366 7.30 27.77 -11.98
CA ASP A 366 8.01 28.05 -13.22
C ASP A 366 9.52 28.09 -12.92
N THR A 367 10.18 26.94 -12.94
CA THR A 367 11.66 26.88 -12.90
C THR A 367 12.17 25.88 -13.89
#